data_AF-A0A7S3FWS7-F1
#
_entry.id   AF-A0A7S3FWS7-F1
#
_cell.length_a   1.000
_cell.length_b   1.000
_cell.length_c   1.000
_cell.angle_alpha   90.00
_cell.angle_beta   90.00
_cell.angle_gamma   90.00
#
_symmetry.space_group_name_H-M   'P 1'
#
loop_
_entity.id
_entity.type
_entity.pdbx_description
1 polymer ?
#
loop_
_entity_poly.entity_id
_entity_poly.type
_entity_poly.pdbx_seq_one_letter_code
_entity_poly.pdbx_strand_id
1 'polypeptide(L)'
;MKMKKKQASEDEEEDEEGGLDSKGNPTGSKGVYKASKLNPIMYEDKGTKKAAQRLIREDKFSRNKLSRSSYMQMLRDEVDDKPEEVVGGAGLQRKSAYMKEMENLEKVENMYFTRMNMSKAQKKYKREQEDISKNMELLDHFDDLRDIDKVLSGARHSQPFSSEGPSSKSKFASSKKQFLKKRDQKRSSKGSK
;
A
#
# COMPACT_ATOMS: atom_id res chain seq x y z
N MET A 1 25.51 41.11 30.61
CA MET A 1 24.49 40.40 31.44
C MET A 1 24.33 38.98 30.91
N LYS A 2 24.90 37.98 31.60
CA LYS A 2 24.70 36.54 31.31
C LYS A 2 23.69 36.00 32.32
N MET A 3 22.53 35.56 31.85
CA MET A 3 21.50 34.92 32.69
C MET A 3 21.92 33.49 33.03
N LYS A 4 21.75 33.16 34.31
CA LYS A 4 22.12 31.90 34.98
C LYS A 4 21.20 30.75 34.54
N LYS A 5 21.79 29.61 34.20
CA LYS A 5 21.12 28.30 34.16
C LYS A 5 21.13 27.74 35.58
N LYS A 6 19.96 27.56 36.21
CA LYS A 6 19.81 26.88 37.50
C LYS A 6 19.33 25.44 37.26
N GLN A 7 20.07 24.52 37.86
CA GLN A 7 19.73 23.11 38.08
C GLN A 7 18.82 23.00 39.33
N ALA A 8 18.05 21.90 39.46
CA ALA A 8 18.03 20.99 40.62
C ALA A 8 16.70 20.23 40.79
N SER A 9 16.80 18.90 40.79
CA SER A 9 16.13 17.91 41.68
C SER A 9 16.56 16.53 41.12
N GLU A 10 17.68 15.93 41.50
CA GLU A 10 17.99 15.27 42.79
C GLU A 10 16.90 14.28 43.19
N ASP A 11 17.11 13.01 42.80
CA ASP A 11 16.72 11.83 43.57
C ASP A 11 18.01 11.00 43.71
N GLU A 12 18.58 11.09 44.91
CA GLU A 12 19.72 10.34 45.42
C GLU A 12 19.20 9.04 46.05
N GLU A 13 19.71 7.90 45.61
CA GLU A 13 19.74 6.67 46.42
C GLU A 13 21.18 6.15 46.31
N GLU A 14 21.96 6.43 47.36
CA GLU A 14 23.23 5.77 47.66
C GLU A 14 22.94 4.38 48.22
N ASP A 15 23.62 3.34 47.73
CA ASP A 15 23.95 2.15 48.52
C ASP A 15 25.22 1.49 47.96
N GLU A 16 26.32 1.77 48.67
CA GLU A 16 27.43 0.91 49.06
C GLU A 16 28.12 -0.04 48.03
N GLU A 17 29.38 0.32 47.72
CA GLU A 17 30.59 -0.54 47.83
C GLU A 17 30.43 -2.05 47.60
N GLY A 18 30.94 -2.54 46.46
CA GLY A 18 31.05 -3.98 46.21
C GLY A 18 32.00 -4.33 45.06
N GLY A 19 33.31 -4.21 45.32
CA GLY A 19 34.36 -4.64 44.41
C GLY A 19 34.16 -6.06 43.86
N LEU A 20 34.14 -6.19 42.54
CA LEU A 20 34.17 -7.49 41.85
C LEU A 20 35.61 -7.97 41.73
N ASP A 21 36.25 -8.22 42.86
CA ASP A 21 37.46 -9.02 42.99
C ASP A 21 37.22 -10.25 43.86
N SER A 22 36.27 -11.11 43.46
CA SER A 22 36.28 -12.49 43.93
C SER A 22 37.35 -13.28 43.16
N LYS A 23 38.59 -12.99 43.53
CA LYS A 23 39.70 -13.95 43.52
C LYS A 23 39.17 -15.33 43.90
N GLY A 24 39.66 -16.35 43.20
CA GLY A 24 39.48 -17.73 43.62
C GLY A 24 39.80 -17.86 45.10
N ASN A 25 38.85 -18.37 45.87
CA ASN A 25 39.10 -18.87 47.21
C ASN A 25 39.29 -20.39 47.11
N PRO A 26 40.52 -20.91 47.10
CA PRO A 26 40.79 -22.34 47.21
C PRO A 26 40.75 -22.72 48.68
N THR A 27 39.57 -22.70 49.30
CA THR A 27 39.41 -23.27 50.65
C THR A 27 38.54 -24.52 50.58
N GLY A 28 39.25 -25.64 50.40
CA GLY A 28 39.02 -26.82 51.22
C GLY A 28 37.67 -27.52 51.08
N SER A 29 37.35 -28.06 49.91
CA SER A 29 36.65 -29.34 49.88
C SER A 29 37.03 -30.13 48.64
N LYS A 30 37.47 -31.35 48.88
CA LYS A 30 37.85 -32.32 47.88
C LYS A 30 36.65 -32.61 46.98
N GLY A 31 36.76 -32.26 45.70
CA GLY A 31 36.32 -33.11 44.58
C GLY A 31 34.83 -33.31 44.33
N VAL A 32 33.99 -32.28 44.30
CA VAL A 32 32.69 -32.39 43.58
C VAL A 32 32.44 -31.14 42.74
N TYR A 33 32.43 -31.31 41.42
CA TYR A 33 32.02 -30.29 40.47
C TYR A 33 30.56 -29.89 40.73
N LYS A 34 30.33 -28.63 41.08
CA LYS A 34 28.97 -28.05 41.14
C LYS A 34 28.66 -27.42 39.80
N ALA A 35 27.78 -28.06 39.02
CA ALA A 35 27.28 -27.48 37.79
C ALA A 35 26.57 -26.15 38.08
N SER A 36 26.79 -25.15 37.21
CA SER A 36 26.03 -23.91 37.28
C SER A 36 24.54 -24.23 37.14
N LYS A 37 23.72 -23.65 38.02
CA LYS A 37 22.27 -23.77 37.91
C LYS A 37 21.85 -22.94 36.68
N LEU A 38 21.47 -23.61 35.60
CA LEU A 38 20.94 -22.95 34.40
C LEU A 38 19.51 -22.47 34.66
N ASN A 39 19.23 -21.23 34.26
CA ASN A 39 17.86 -20.71 34.23
C ASN A 39 17.05 -21.44 33.14
N PRO A 40 15.75 -21.71 33.37
CA PRO A 40 14.91 -22.33 32.37
C PRO A 40 14.81 -21.42 31.12
N ILE A 41 15.19 -21.98 29.98
CA ILE A 41 15.02 -21.34 28.67
C ILE A 41 13.68 -21.80 28.12
N MET A 42 12.71 -20.89 28.02
CA MET A 42 11.41 -21.18 27.45
C MET A 42 11.58 -21.41 25.94
N TYR A 43 11.34 -22.65 25.48
CA TYR A 43 11.30 -22.96 24.06
C TYR A 43 10.05 -22.33 23.45
N GLU A 44 10.22 -21.28 22.65
CA GLU A 44 9.10 -20.71 21.91
C GLU A 44 8.72 -21.64 20.76
N ASP A 45 7.58 -22.28 20.90
CA ASP A 45 7.03 -23.14 19.86
C ASP A 45 6.74 -22.31 18.60
N LYS A 46 7.36 -22.65 17.46
CA LYS A 46 7.32 -21.80 16.26
C LYS A 46 5.88 -21.59 15.73
N GLY A 47 4.95 -22.47 16.10
CA GLY A 47 3.52 -22.36 15.79
C GLY A 47 2.80 -21.28 16.61
N THR A 48 3.10 -21.13 17.90
CA THR A 48 2.41 -20.19 18.79
C THR A 48 2.78 -18.74 18.48
N LYS A 49 4.04 -18.47 18.09
CA LYS A 49 4.47 -17.13 17.64
C LYS A 49 3.70 -16.64 16.41
N LYS A 50 3.50 -17.50 15.42
CA LYS A 50 2.79 -17.13 14.18
C LYS A 50 1.31 -16.87 14.46
N ALA A 51 0.69 -17.69 15.31
CA ALA A 51 -0.70 -17.47 15.74
C ALA A 51 -0.85 -16.17 16.53
N ALA A 52 0.06 -15.89 17.48
CA ALA A 52 0.08 -14.65 18.24
C ALA A 52 0.29 -13.42 17.34
N GLN A 53 1.22 -13.49 16.38
CA GLN A 53 1.42 -12.40 15.41
C GLN A 53 0.20 -12.17 14.51
N ARG A 54 -0.51 -13.22 14.14
CA ARG A 54 -1.75 -13.10 13.34
C ARG A 54 -2.83 -12.38 14.15
N LEU A 55 -3.06 -12.79 15.40
CA LEU A 55 -4.00 -12.12 16.30
C LEU A 55 -3.66 -10.64 16.48
N ILE A 56 -2.39 -10.32 16.75
CA ILE A 56 -1.94 -8.92 16.87
C ILE A 56 -2.18 -8.13 15.57
N ARG A 57 -1.96 -8.75 14.41
CA ARG A 57 -2.22 -8.10 13.11
C ARG A 57 -3.72 -7.87 12.91
N GLU A 58 -4.55 -8.85 13.25
CA GLU A 58 -6.01 -8.76 13.15
C GLU A 58 -6.58 -7.69 14.09
N ASP A 59 -6.11 -7.62 15.33
CA ASP A 59 -6.49 -6.57 16.30
C ASP A 59 -6.07 -5.17 15.85
N LYS A 60 -4.85 -5.03 15.33
CA LYS A 60 -4.41 -3.75 14.76
C LYS A 60 -5.26 -3.35 13.57
N PHE A 61 -5.61 -4.30 12.71
CA PHE A 61 -6.46 -4.05 11.55
C PHE A 61 -7.88 -3.66 11.96
N SER A 62 -8.47 -4.34 12.95
CA SER A 62 -9.82 -4.03 13.45
C SER A 62 -9.86 -2.62 14.06
N ARG A 63 -8.89 -2.27 14.89
CA ARG A 63 -8.76 -0.92 15.48
C ARG A 63 -8.57 0.15 14.41
N ASN A 64 -7.73 -0.11 13.40
CA ASN A 64 -7.53 0.80 12.28
C ASN A 64 -8.80 0.97 11.44
N LYS A 65 -9.57 -0.10 11.23
CA LYS A 65 -10.83 -0.04 10.50
C LYS A 65 -11.88 0.78 11.25
N LEU A 66 -12.03 0.56 12.56
CA LEU A 66 -12.96 1.33 13.41
C LEU A 66 -12.62 2.82 13.41
N SER A 67 -11.33 3.15 13.55
CA SER A 67 -10.85 4.54 13.50
C SER A 67 -10.92 5.22 12.12
N ARG A 68 -11.17 4.45 11.05
CA ARG A 68 -11.38 4.93 9.68
C ARG A 68 -12.86 5.09 9.32
N SER A 69 -13.77 4.84 10.25
CA SER A 69 -15.19 5.10 10.01
C SER A 69 -15.41 6.58 9.70
N SER A 70 -16.29 6.87 8.74
CA SER A 70 -16.52 8.24 8.24
C SER A 70 -16.87 9.21 9.38
N TYR A 71 -17.66 8.75 10.33
CA TYR A 71 -18.06 9.54 11.50
C TYR A 71 -16.87 9.88 12.41
N MET A 72 -16.01 8.90 12.73
CA MET A 72 -14.80 9.15 13.52
C MET A 72 -13.81 10.04 12.79
N GLN A 73 -13.80 10.01 11.46
CA GLN A 73 -12.97 10.92 10.66
C GLN A 73 -13.51 12.35 10.72
N MET A 74 -14.82 12.55 10.58
CA MET A 74 -15.44 13.89 10.75
C MET A 74 -15.17 14.47 12.14
N LEU A 75 -15.35 13.68 13.22
CA LEU A 75 -15.04 14.14 14.57
C LEU A 75 -13.56 14.53 14.75
N ARG A 76 -12.65 13.83 14.07
CA ARG A 76 -11.23 14.20 14.09
C ARG A 76 -10.98 15.49 13.33
N ASP A 77 -11.61 15.66 12.18
CA ASP A 77 -11.50 16.89 11.37
C ASP A 77 -12.10 18.11 12.12
N GLU A 78 -13.10 17.91 12.98
CA GLU A 78 -13.67 18.98 13.83
C GLU A 78 -12.81 19.33 15.05
N VAL A 79 -12.07 18.35 15.61
CA VAL A 79 -11.17 18.57 16.76
C VAL A 79 -9.80 19.07 16.32
N ASP A 80 -9.29 18.55 15.20
CA ASP A 80 -8.08 19.05 14.58
C ASP A 80 -8.45 20.21 13.65
N ASP A 81 -8.21 21.46 14.05
CA ASP A 81 -8.39 22.70 13.25
C ASP A 81 -7.42 22.81 12.04
N LYS A 82 -7.03 21.67 11.44
CA LYS A 82 -6.17 21.63 10.26
C LYS A 82 -7.00 21.97 9.02
N PRO A 83 -6.48 22.81 8.11
CA PRO A 83 -7.20 23.14 6.89
C PRO A 83 -7.45 21.91 6.02
N GLU A 84 -8.66 21.81 5.47
CA GLU A 84 -9.03 20.72 4.55
C GLU A 84 -8.29 20.86 3.21
N GLU A 85 -7.60 19.80 2.79
CA GLU A 85 -6.96 19.74 1.47
C GLU A 85 -8.03 19.53 0.37
N VAL A 86 -8.49 20.63 -0.21
CA VAL A 86 -9.40 20.61 -1.37
C VAL A 86 -8.61 20.32 -2.65
N VAL A 87 -9.02 19.31 -3.43
CA VAL A 87 -8.42 19.03 -4.74
C VAL A 87 -9.10 19.91 -5.79
N GLY A 88 -8.31 20.75 -6.47
CA GLY A 88 -8.80 21.70 -7.47
C GLY A 88 -9.38 21.01 -8.70
N GLY A 89 -10.64 21.32 -8.98
CA GLY A 89 -11.41 20.84 -10.14
C GLY A 89 -12.89 20.74 -9.78
N ALA A 90 -13.64 21.82 -9.97
CA ALA A 90 -15.10 21.88 -9.94
C ALA A 90 -15.82 21.39 -8.65
N GLY A 91 -15.21 21.48 -7.47
CA GLY A 91 -15.97 21.37 -6.22
C GLY A 91 -15.11 21.24 -4.96
N LEU A 92 -15.59 21.83 -3.86
CA LEU A 92 -15.16 21.55 -2.48
C LEU A 92 -15.51 20.10 -2.09
N GLN A 93 -14.94 19.12 -2.79
CA GLN A 93 -15.23 17.72 -2.59
C GLN A 93 -14.00 17.03 -2.01
N ARG A 94 -14.22 16.24 -0.95
CA ARG A 94 -13.20 15.39 -0.34
C ARG A 94 -12.56 14.49 -1.41
N LYS A 95 -11.24 14.29 -1.31
CA LYS A 95 -10.49 13.35 -2.16
C LYS A 95 -11.22 12.00 -2.24
N SER A 96 -11.59 11.58 -3.44
CA SER A 96 -12.20 10.27 -3.67
C SER A 96 -11.24 9.15 -3.28
N ALA A 97 -11.76 7.95 -2.99
CA ALA A 97 -10.92 6.79 -2.66
C ALA A 97 -9.89 6.49 -3.76
N TYR A 98 -10.26 6.73 -5.03
CA TYR A 98 -9.37 6.60 -6.17
C TYR A 98 -8.22 7.62 -6.13
N MET A 99 -8.51 8.89 -5.87
CA MET A 99 -7.47 9.93 -5.76
C MET A 99 -6.51 9.64 -4.62
N LYS A 100 -7.02 9.15 -3.47
CA LYS A 100 -6.17 8.72 -2.35
C LYS A 100 -5.27 7.53 -2.72
N GLU A 101 -5.76 6.58 -3.50
CA GLU A 101 -4.95 5.46 -3.99
C GLU A 101 -3.84 5.94 -4.94
N MET A 102 -4.16 6.86 -5.86
CA MET A 102 -3.17 7.45 -6.79
C MET A 102 -2.10 8.27 -6.04
N GLU A 103 -2.49 9.06 -5.04
CA GLU A 103 -1.55 9.82 -4.20
C GLU A 103 -0.62 8.87 -3.42
N ASN A 104 -1.15 7.75 -2.92
CA ASN A 104 -0.32 6.74 -2.24
C ASN A 104 0.64 6.04 -3.21
N LEU A 105 0.19 5.74 -4.44
CA LEU A 105 1.06 5.22 -5.48
C LEU A 105 2.19 6.19 -5.77
N GLU A 106 1.89 7.47 -5.96
CA GLU A 106 2.88 8.52 -6.20
C GLU A 106 3.89 8.63 -5.05
N LYS A 107 3.43 8.55 -3.79
CA LYS A 107 4.33 8.51 -2.62
C LYS A 107 5.29 7.34 -2.69
N VAL A 108 4.82 6.15 -3.06
CA VAL A 108 5.66 4.95 -3.21
C VAL A 108 6.66 5.13 -4.36
N GLU A 109 6.20 5.63 -5.50
CA GLU A 109 7.05 5.89 -6.66
C GLU A 109 8.15 6.91 -6.34
N ASN A 110 7.83 7.95 -5.58
CA ASN A 110 8.77 8.98 -5.13
C ASN A 110 9.79 8.44 -4.11
N MET A 111 9.40 7.52 -3.22
CA MET A 111 10.32 6.89 -2.27
C MET A 111 11.36 6.01 -2.97
N TYR A 112 10.95 5.26 -4.00
CA TYR A 112 11.81 4.29 -4.69
C TYR A 112 12.34 4.79 -6.03
N PHE A 113 12.02 6.02 -6.43
CA PHE A 113 12.37 6.62 -7.73
C PHE A 113 12.07 5.72 -8.94
N THR A 114 11.02 4.90 -8.85
CA THR A 114 10.65 3.91 -9.86
C THR A 114 9.15 3.91 -10.08
N ARG A 115 8.72 3.84 -11.34
CA ARG A 115 7.29 3.80 -11.69
C ARG A 115 6.71 2.41 -11.47
N MET A 116 5.52 2.35 -10.88
CA MET A 116 4.83 1.10 -10.63
C MET A 116 3.96 0.70 -11.83
N ASN A 117 4.05 -0.58 -12.20
CA ASN A 117 3.24 -1.12 -13.28
C ASN A 117 1.83 -1.46 -12.78
N MET A 118 0.82 -0.80 -13.34
CA MET A 118 -0.58 -1.08 -13.02
C MET A 118 -1.12 -2.33 -13.75
N SER A 119 -1.91 -3.12 -13.04
CA SER A 119 -2.64 -4.26 -13.61
C SER A 119 -3.66 -3.83 -14.67
N LYS A 120 -4.04 -4.73 -15.59
CA LYS A 120 -5.06 -4.45 -16.61
C LYS A 120 -6.39 -4.01 -16.01
N ALA A 121 -6.80 -4.62 -14.89
CA ALA A 121 -8.01 -4.25 -14.18
C ALA A 121 -7.93 -2.83 -13.61
N GLN A 122 -6.81 -2.50 -12.96
CA GLN A 122 -6.56 -1.15 -12.42
C GLN A 122 -6.50 -0.09 -13.52
N LYS A 123 -5.90 -0.41 -14.67
CA LYS A 123 -5.89 0.49 -15.84
C LYS A 123 -7.29 0.75 -16.39
N LYS A 124 -8.17 -0.25 -16.38
CA LYS A 124 -9.57 -0.08 -16.78
C LYS A 124 -10.30 0.84 -15.81
N TYR A 125 -10.14 0.60 -14.50
CA TYR A 125 -10.76 1.42 -13.47
C TYR A 125 -10.26 2.87 -13.51
N LYS A 126 -8.96 3.09 -13.67
CA LYS A 126 -8.37 4.41 -13.87
C LYS A 126 -9.01 5.15 -15.06
N ARG A 127 -9.16 4.47 -16.20
CA ARG A 127 -9.80 5.06 -17.38
C ARG A 127 -11.24 5.47 -17.11
N GLU A 128 -12.00 4.61 -16.44
CA GLU A 128 -13.39 4.91 -16.06
C GLU A 128 -13.48 6.15 -15.15
N GLN A 129 -12.57 6.28 -14.18
CA GLN A 129 -12.52 7.47 -13.32
C GLN A 129 -12.12 8.74 -14.09
N GLU A 130 -11.15 8.64 -15.00
CA GLU A 130 -10.78 9.76 -15.89
C GLU A 130 -11.94 10.17 -16.81
N ASP A 131 -12.71 9.21 -17.33
CA ASP A 131 -13.86 9.48 -18.19
C ASP A 131 -14.97 10.19 -17.40
N ILE A 132 -15.23 9.77 -16.15
CA ILE A 132 -16.17 10.46 -15.25
C ILE A 132 -15.71 11.91 -15.00
N SER A 133 -14.44 12.13 -14.69
CA SER A 133 -13.90 13.47 -14.46
C SER A 133 -14.01 14.36 -15.70
N LYS A 134 -13.68 13.83 -16.89
CA LYS A 134 -13.81 14.57 -18.16
C LYS A 134 -15.26 14.93 -18.48
N ASN A 135 -16.20 14.03 -18.20
CA ASN A 135 -17.61 14.31 -18.41
C ASN A 135 -18.11 15.42 -17.46
N MET A 136 -17.60 15.48 -16.22
CA MET A 136 -17.90 16.58 -15.30
C MET A 136 -17.33 17.92 -15.79
N GLU A 137 -16.11 17.92 -16.35
CA GLU A 137 -15.52 19.12 -16.96
C GLU A 137 -16.29 19.56 -18.22
N LEU A 138 -16.80 18.61 -19.01
CA LEU A 138 -17.64 18.91 -20.17
C LEU A 138 -19.01 19.49 -19.76
N LEU A 139 -19.52 19.11 -18.58
CA LEU A 139 -20.73 19.69 -17.98
C LEU A 139 -20.56 21.18 -17.64
N ASP A 140 -19.36 21.62 -17.30
CA ASP A 140 -19.05 23.04 -17.03
C ASP A 140 -18.87 23.86 -18.32
N HIS A 141 -18.74 23.21 -19.49
CA HIS A 141 -18.45 23.84 -20.78
C HIS A 141 -19.47 23.47 -21.88
N PHE A 142 -20.76 23.37 -21.54
CA PHE A 142 -21.81 23.18 -22.55
C PHE A 142 -22.07 24.47 -23.33
N ASP A 143 -21.32 24.67 -24.42
CA ASP A 143 -21.56 25.76 -25.37
C ASP A 143 -22.62 25.39 -26.45
N ASP A 144 -22.87 24.10 -26.70
CA ASP A 144 -23.84 23.64 -27.72
C ASP A 144 -24.63 22.38 -27.30
N LEU A 145 -25.93 22.35 -27.62
CA LEU A 145 -26.85 21.25 -27.26
C LEU A 145 -26.46 19.90 -27.90
N ARG A 146 -25.63 19.92 -28.95
CA ARG A 146 -25.07 18.72 -29.60
C ARG A 146 -24.03 18.00 -28.74
N ASP A 147 -23.47 18.66 -27.73
CA ASP A 147 -22.52 18.04 -26.81
C ASP A 147 -23.21 17.15 -25.77
N ILE A 148 -24.49 17.40 -25.49
CA ILE A 148 -25.31 16.58 -24.58
C ILE A 148 -25.45 15.16 -25.14
N ASP A 149 -25.61 15.04 -26.47
CA ASP A 149 -25.73 13.75 -27.15
C ASP A 149 -24.41 12.95 -27.08
N LYS A 150 -23.26 13.63 -26.97
CA LYS A 150 -21.94 12.98 -26.80
C LYS A 150 -21.77 12.42 -25.38
N VAL A 151 -22.27 13.13 -24.36
CA VAL A 151 -22.26 12.67 -22.97
C VAL A 151 -23.23 11.49 -22.77
N LEU A 152 -24.43 11.58 -23.37
CA LEU A 152 -25.49 10.60 -23.18
C LEU A 152 -25.28 9.31 -24.00
N SER A 153 -24.68 9.41 -25.19
CA SER A 153 -24.48 8.25 -26.08
C SER A 153 -23.39 7.30 -25.62
N GLY A 154 -22.60 7.62 -24.58
CA GLY A 154 -21.50 6.76 -24.10
C GLY A 154 -20.53 6.36 -25.22
N ALA A 155 -20.54 7.11 -26.33
CA ALA A 155 -19.91 6.73 -27.57
C ALA A 155 -18.43 7.03 -27.44
N ARG A 156 -17.72 6.07 -26.85
CA ARG A 156 -16.33 5.71 -27.15
C ARG A 156 -15.57 6.89 -27.74
N HIS A 157 -15.20 7.84 -26.90
CA HIS A 157 -14.20 8.82 -27.30
C HIS A 157 -12.84 8.11 -27.32
N SER A 158 -12.67 7.20 -28.27
CA SER A 158 -11.35 6.89 -28.80
C SER A 158 -10.93 8.13 -29.57
N GLN A 159 -10.36 9.10 -28.86
CA GLN A 159 -9.46 10.05 -29.47
C GLN A 159 -8.54 9.25 -30.41
N PRO A 160 -8.45 9.58 -31.71
CA PRO A 160 -7.46 8.95 -32.56
C PRO A 160 -6.10 9.32 -31.97
N PHE A 161 -5.47 8.36 -31.30
CA PHE A 161 -4.08 8.48 -30.93
C PHE A 161 -3.29 8.64 -32.23
N SER A 162 -2.93 9.89 -32.57
CA SER A 162 -2.01 10.19 -33.64
C SER A 162 -0.64 9.65 -33.24
N SER A 163 -0.44 8.36 -33.46
CA SER A 163 0.90 7.78 -33.49
C SER A 163 1.43 7.93 -34.90
N GLU A 164 2.14 9.02 -35.16
CA GLU A 164 3.14 9.00 -36.21
C GLU A 164 4.25 8.03 -35.78
N GLY A 165 4.12 6.79 -36.20
CA GLY A 165 5.08 5.72 -35.95
C GLY A 165 4.71 4.50 -36.78
N PRO A 166 5.67 3.89 -37.51
CA PRO A 166 5.36 2.91 -38.54
C PRO A 166 4.66 1.66 -37.95
N SER A 167 3.53 1.32 -38.56
CA SER A 167 2.60 0.27 -38.17
C SER A 167 3.16 -1.14 -38.36
N SER A 168 3.86 -1.66 -37.35
CA SER A 168 4.37 -3.05 -37.34
C SER A 168 3.35 -4.11 -36.88
N LYS A 169 2.04 -3.88 -37.07
CA LYS A 169 0.96 -4.79 -36.62
C LYS A 169 0.13 -5.36 -37.77
N SER A 170 0.74 -6.17 -38.64
CA SER A 170 -0.03 -7.00 -39.60
C SER A 170 0.41 -8.48 -39.66
N LYS A 171 1.53 -8.86 -39.04
CA LYS A 171 2.09 -10.23 -39.16
C LYS A 171 1.54 -11.26 -38.17
N PHE A 172 0.88 -10.84 -37.07
CA PHE A 172 0.42 -11.77 -36.03
C PHE A 172 -1.02 -12.28 -36.24
N ALA A 173 -1.86 -11.53 -36.96
CA ALA A 173 -3.24 -11.93 -37.23
C ALA A 173 -3.34 -13.01 -38.32
N SER A 174 -2.42 -13.00 -39.29
CA SER A 174 -2.37 -14.00 -40.37
C SER A 174 -1.88 -15.37 -39.86
N SER A 175 -0.92 -15.40 -38.94
CA SER A 175 -0.37 -16.66 -38.40
C SER A 175 -1.41 -17.43 -37.56
N LYS A 176 -2.26 -16.74 -36.80
CA LYS A 176 -3.31 -17.37 -36.00
C LYS A 176 -4.38 -18.04 -36.88
N LYS A 177 -4.83 -17.38 -37.94
CA LYS A 177 -5.79 -17.96 -38.91
C LYS A 177 -5.20 -19.18 -39.64
N GLN A 178 -3.91 -19.14 -39.99
CA GLN A 178 -3.22 -20.28 -40.60
C GLN A 178 -3.05 -21.46 -39.63
N PHE A 179 -2.80 -21.19 -38.34
CA PHE A 179 -2.68 -22.23 -37.32
C PHE A 179 -4.01 -22.96 -37.05
N LEU A 180 -5.12 -22.22 -36.94
CA LEU A 180 -6.46 -22.81 -36.78
C LEU A 180 -6.83 -23.69 -37.98
N LYS A 181 -6.59 -23.20 -39.22
CA LYS A 181 -6.88 -23.97 -40.44
C LYS A 181 -6.08 -25.28 -40.54
N LYS A 182 -4.79 -25.28 -40.13
CA LYS A 182 -3.97 -26.51 -40.08
C LYS A 182 -4.43 -27.48 -38.99
N ARG A 183 -4.95 -26.98 -37.85
CA ARG A 183 -5.43 -27.83 -36.76
C ARG A 183 -6.69 -28.58 -37.15
N ASP A 184 -7.61 -27.92 -37.86
CA ASP A 184 -8.89 -28.52 -38.24
C ASP A 184 -8.71 -29.56 -39.37
N GLN A 185 -7.82 -29.31 -40.33
CA GLN A 185 -7.48 -30.31 -41.36
C GLN A 185 -6.78 -31.57 -40.79
N LYS A 186 -6.00 -31.44 -39.71
CA LYS A 186 -5.35 -32.58 -39.06
C LYS A 186 -6.33 -33.42 -38.22
N ARG A 187 -7.46 -32.84 -37.81
CA ARG A 187 -8.54 -33.56 -37.10
C ARG A 187 -9.45 -34.30 -38.06
N SER A 188 -9.74 -33.72 -39.24
CA SER A 188 -10.58 -34.39 -40.23
C SER A 188 -9.90 -35.61 -40.88
N SER A 189 -8.57 -35.60 -41.04
CA SER A 189 -7.84 -36.73 -41.64
C SER A 189 -7.56 -37.91 -40.70
N LYS A 190 -7.75 -37.75 -39.38
CA LYS A 190 -7.58 -38.82 -38.39
C LYS A 190 -8.90 -39.51 -38.00
N GLY A 191 -10.04 -39.05 -38.52
CA GLY A 191 -11.37 -39.59 -38.22
C GLY A 191 -11.99 -40.44 -39.33
N SER A 192 -11.29 -40.67 -40.45
CA SER A 192 -11.77 -41.58 -41.52
C SER A 192 -10.92 -42.86 -41.55
N LYS A 193 -11.21 -43.78 -40.64
CA LYS A 193 -10.98 -45.21 -40.80
C LYS A 193 -12.13 -45.95 -40.16
#